data_AF-A0A4P7SJF5-F1
#
_entry.id   AF-A0A4P7SJF5-F1
#
_cell.length_a   1.000
_cell.length_b   1.000
_cell.length_c   1.000
_cell.angle_alpha   90.00
_cell.angle_beta   90.00
_cell.angle_gamma   90.00
#
_symmetry.space_group_name_H-M   'P 1'
#
loop_
_entity.id
_entity.type
_entity.pdbx_description
1 polymer ?
#
loop_
_entity_poly.entity_id
_entity_poly.type
_entity_poly.pdbx_seq_one_letter_code
_entity_poly.pdbx_strand_id
1 'polypeptide(L)'
;MPDTAAVQKANTAVSQARNAATESRQVAARTSKEVDSPKKANQQARKQAENQKKECNSFTPATRVVLADGSTKAISDVRVGDTSGPCLPTAPPPPGRSWRRSPAAAPTTWSTSPSSAPAPGGYRRDVVRWGWGRGVLVAGVAVGVAACGVAADGPGPSVSVATSPAAVPTPEVPAAGEVRDSGVPLGTAAGALLPAADAVQVDVPAPAEGASTVTVTGPAGVLAWAAPPRGGTVESQVDGSVVLRDADGAVLAALAAPTAAGAGRASWRVEGDVVALDAGSGAASFVLGTTALVSATWGEAEGGRSLAVVPAGWVRGGALAAQEALAAQLAAAEPEAASASMRAQLWCHALGAPEKDAWNLEPWRPDVDTVTMLATRCNPTDADA
;
A
#
# COMPACT_ATOMS: atom_id res chain seq x y z
N MET A 1 -65.44 21.68 -27.21
CA MET A 1 -65.33 21.15 -25.84
C MET A 1 -64.40 19.94 -25.91
N PRO A 2 -63.23 19.93 -25.26
CA PRO A 2 -62.38 18.74 -25.28
C PRO A 2 -63.12 17.56 -24.64
N ASP A 3 -62.97 16.37 -25.22
CA ASP A 3 -63.60 15.13 -24.76
C ASP A 3 -63.21 14.84 -23.29
N THR A 4 -64.19 14.93 -22.40
CA THR A 4 -64.03 14.76 -20.95
C THR A 4 -63.37 13.41 -20.59
N ALA A 5 -63.60 12.37 -21.40
CA ALA A 5 -62.99 11.07 -21.19
C ALA A 5 -61.48 11.08 -21.46
N ALA A 6 -61.03 11.83 -22.46
CA ALA A 6 -59.60 11.99 -22.77
C ALA A 6 -58.86 12.75 -21.66
N VAL A 7 -59.49 13.78 -21.08
CA VAL A 7 -58.92 14.54 -19.96
C VAL A 7 -58.82 13.69 -18.69
N GLN A 8 -59.83 12.88 -18.38
CA GLN A 8 -59.78 11.96 -17.23
C GLN A 8 -58.71 10.86 -17.38
N LYS A 9 -58.54 10.34 -18.60
CA LYS A 9 -57.48 9.35 -18.89
C LYS A 9 -56.08 9.96 -18.72
N ALA A 10 -55.88 11.19 -19.19
CA ALA A 10 -54.62 11.91 -19.01
C ALA A 10 -54.32 12.20 -17.52
N ASN A 11 -55.31 12.65 -16.74
CA ASN A 11 -55.14 12.92 -15.32
C ASN A 11 -54.82 11.66 -14.50
N THR A 12 -55.42 10.52 -14.87
CA THR A 12 -55.11 9.22 -14.27
C THR A 12 -53.67 8.80 -14.57
N ALA A 13 -53.23 8.93 -15.82
CA ALA A 13 -51.86 8.60 -16.22
C ALA A 13 -50.80 9.48 -15.51
N VAL A 14 -51.07 10.78 -15.38
CA VAL A 14 -50.20 11.71 -14.64
C VAL A 14 -50.11 11.34 -13.16
N SER A 15 -51.22 10.92 -12.55
CA SER A 15 -51.25 10.50 -11.14
C SER A 15 -50.47 9.21 -10.93
N GLN A 16 -50.62 8.24 -11.83
CA GLN A 16 -49.85 6.99 -11.80
C GLN A 16 -48.34 7.24 -11.97
N ALA A 17 -47.95 8.14 -12.88
CA ALA A 17 -46.54 8.52 -13.07
C ALA A 17 -45.94 9.20 -11.83
N ARG A 18 -46.71 10.07 -11.15
CA ARG A 18 -46.26 10.71 -9.90
C ARG A 18 -46.08 9.71 -8.76
N ASN A 19 -46.96 8.72 -8.66
CA ASN A 19 -46.86 7.67 -7.65
C ASN A 19 -45.63 6.79 -7.88
N ALA A 20 -45.40 6.33 -9.12
CA ALA A 20 -44.22 5.55 -9.48
C ALA A 20 -42.90 6.30 -9.23
N ALA A 21 -42.86 7.61 -9.51
CA ALA A 21 -41.70 8.46 -9.22
C ALA A 21 -41.46 8.68 -7.71
N THR A 22 -42.50 8.56 -6.89
CA THR A 22 -42.40 8.65 -5.42
C THR A 22 -41.87 7.34 -4.84
N GLU A 23 -42.37 6.21 -5.31
CA GLU A 23 -41.87 4.87 -4.93
C GLU A 23 -40.40 4.69 -5.31
N SER A 24 -40.01 5.11 -6.52
CA SER A 24 -38.61 5.05 -6.97
C SER A 24 -37.67 5.86 -6.07
N ARG A 25 -38.09 7.04 -5.61
CA ARG A 25 -37.32 7.86 -4.66
C ARG A 25 -37.22 7.21 -3.27
N GLN A 26 -38.27 6.54 -2.81
CA GLN A 26 -38.24 5.81 -1.54
C GLN A 26 -37.32 4.59 -1.59
N VAL A 27 -37.30 3.86 -2.70
CA VAL A 27 -36.38 2.73 -2.91
C VAL A 27 -34.93 3.22 -2.93
N ALA A 28 -34.63 4.28 -3.68
CA ALA A 28 -33.30 4.89 -3.72
C ALA A 28 -32.83 5.39 -2.33
N ALA A 29 -33.74 5.96 -1.53
CA ALA A 29 -33.43 6.39 -0.17
C ALA A 29 -33.16 5.21 0.79
N ARG A 30 -33.83 4.06 0.59
CA ARG A 30 -33.57 2.84 1.37
C ARG A 30 -32.24 2.21 1.02
N THR A 31 -31.93 2.07 -0.27
CA THR A 31 -30.62 1.55 -0.73
C THR A 31 -29.48 2.46 -0.31
N SER A 32 -29.65 3.79 -0.35
CA SER A 32 -28.64 4.74 0.18
C SER A 32 -28.38 4.53 1.68
N LYS A 33 -29.42 4.34 2.49
CA LYS A 33 -29.27 4.07 3.93
C LYS A 33 -28.63 2.70 4.21
N GLU A 34 -28.91 1.71 3.37
CA GLU A 34 -28.36 0.36 3.45
C GLU A 34 -26.88 0.33 3.06
N VAL A 35 -26.42 1.22 2.18
CA VAL A 35 -25.00 1.40 1.82
C VAL A 35 -24.24 2.27 2.84
N ASP A 36 -24.88 3.29 3.41
CA ASP A 36 -24.25 4.16 4.43
C ASP A 36 -24.02 3.45 5.77
N SER A 37 -24.85 2.47 6.12
CA SER A 37 -24.77 1.79 7.41
C SER A 37 -23.49 0.92 7.56
N PRO A 38 -23.12 0.07 6.58
CA PRO A 38 -21.84 -0.64 6.56
C PRO A 38 -20.64 0.31 6.48
N LYS A 39 -20.75 1.42 5.72
CA LYS A 39 -19.67 2.42 5.60
C LYS A 39 -19.37 3.10 6.94
N LYS A 40 -20.42 3.47 7.69
CA LYS A 40 -20.30 4.03 9.05
C LYS A 40 -19.74 3.01 10.04
N ALA A 41 -20.18 1.75 9.98
CA ALA A 41 -19.66 0.67 10.82
C ALA A 41 -18.17 0.41 10.56
N ASN A 42 -17.75 0.39 9.29
CA ASN A 42 -16.35 0.22 8.90
C ASN A 42 -15.50 1.42 9.37
N GLN A 43 -16.01 2.65 9.24
CA GLN A 43 -15.32 3.85 9.73
C GLN A 43 -15.16 3.82 11.27
N GLN A 44 -16.16 3.36 12.01
CA GLN A 44 -16.06 3.18 13.47
C GLN A 44 -15.04 2.10 13.84
N ALA A 45 -15.02 0.97 13.12
CA ALA A 45 -14.04 -0.09 13.34
C ALA A 45 -12.60 0.41 13.09
N ARG A 46 -12.38 1.21 12.03
CA ARG A 46 -11.07 1.82 11.75
C ARG A 46 -10.66 2.81 12.85
N LYS A 47 -11.58 3.66 13.32
CA LYS A 47 -11.33 4.58 14.45
C LYS A 47 -11.00 3.83 15.75
N GLN A 48 -11.68 2.72 16.02
CA GLN A 48 -11.38 1.87 17.18
C GLN A 48 -10.00 1.21 17.06
N ALA A 49 -9.66 0.68 15.89
CA ALA A 49 -8.33 0.11 15.64
C ALA A 49 -7.21 1.16 15.75
N GLU A 50 -7.46 2.38 15.29
CA GLU A 50 -6.50 3.49 15.39
C GLU A 50 -6.32 3.97 16.84
N ASN A 51 -7.41 4.08 17.61
CA ASN A 51 -7.34 4.40 19.03
C ASN A 51 -6.63 3.30 19.83
N GLN A 52 -6.90 2.03 19.52
CA GLN A 52 -6.19 0.90 20.11
C GLN A 52 -4.70 0.91 19.75
N LYS A 53 -4.35 1.29 18.52
CA LYS A 53 -2.95 1.51 18.10
C LYS A 53 -2.29 2.66 18.87
N LYS A 54 -3.03 3.73 19.22
CA LYS A 54 -2.51 4.84 20.05
C LYS A 54 -2.30 4.41 21.50
N GLU A 55 -3.17 3.58 22.06
CA GLU A 55 -2.97 2.98 23.40
C GLU A 55 -1.77 2.02 23.43
N CYS A 56 -1.58 1.20 22.39
CA CYS A 56 -0.45 0.27 22.32
C CYS A 56 0.91 0.93 22.04
N ASN A 57 0.96 2.16 21.51
CA ASN A 57 2.21 2.86 21.17
C ASN A 57 2.56 4.03 22.13
N SER A 58 1.85 4.15 23.25
CA SER A 58 2.20 5.11 24.30
C SER A 58 3.26 4.52 25.23
N PHE A 59 4.52 4.92 25.04
CA PHE A 59 5.59 4.64 26.00
C PHE A 59 5.48 5.61 27.17
N THR A 60 4.62 5.29 28.13
CA THR A 60 4.60 5.98 29.42
C THR A 60 5.78 5.52 30.29
N PRO A 61 6.27 6.32 31.25
CA PRO A 61 7.31 5.87 32.19
C PRO A 61 6.94 4.59 32.97
N ALA A 62 5.65 4.27 33.08
CA ALA A 62 5.15 3.06 33.74
C ALA A 62 5.12 1.82 32.82
N THR A 63 5.39 1.97 31.52
CA THR A 63 5.38 0.86 30.56
C THR A 63 6.43 -0.18 30.96
N ARG A 64 6.03 -1.46 31.08
CA ARG A 64 6.90 -2.54 31.56
C ARG A 64 7.58 -3.29 30.43
N VAL A 65 8.89 -3.49 30.57
CA VAL A 65 9.75 -4.24 29.66
C VAL A 65 10.11 -5.57 30.32
N VAL A 66 9.99 -6.67 29.57
CA VAL A 66 10.44 -8.01 30.00
C VAL A 66 11.93 -8.15 29.69
N LEU A 67 12.73 -8.40 30.72
CA LEU A 67 14.16 -8.65 30.58
C LEU A 67 14.42 -10.11 30.18
N ALA A 68 15.63 -10.39 29.71
CA ALA A 68 16.03 -11.73 29.27
C ALA A 68 15.98 -12.79 30.39
N ASP A 69 16.04 -12.37 31.66
CA ASP A 69 15.87 -13.24 32.84
C ASP A 69 14.40 -13.51 33.19
N GLY A 70 13.45 -12.96 32.43
CA GLY A 70 12.01 -13.09 32.65
C GLY A 70 11.42 -12.11 33.66
N SER A 71 12.24 -11.25 34.28
CA SER A 71 11.75 -10.19 35.16
C SER A 71 11.15 -9.03 34.36
N THR A 72 10.36 -8.18 35.02
CA THR A 72 9.79 -6.97 34.39
C THR A 72 10.26 -5.71 35.11
N LYS A 73 10.73 -4.73 34.35
CA LYS A 73 11.08 -3.39 34.84
C LYS A 73 10.24 -2.32 34.15
N ALA A 74 9.96 -1.21 34.83
CA ALA A 74 9.45 -0.03 34.16
C ALA A 74 10.51 0.50 33.19
N ILE A 75 10.10 1.08 32.06
CA ILE A 75 11.04 1.60 31.05
C ILE A 75 11.95 2.69 31.61
N SER A 76 11.49 3.44 32.63
CA SER A 76 12.31 4.42 33.37
C SER A 76 13.49 3.80 34.13
N ASP A 77 13.42 2.51 34.42
CA ASP A 77 14.34 1.81 35.31
C ASP A 77 15.28 0.86 34.53
N VAL A 78 15.19 0.82 33.20
CA VAL A 78 16.08 0.07 32.32
C VAL A 78 17.40 0.83 32.17
N ARG A 79 18.53 0.14 32.37
CA ARG A 79 19.88 0.72 32.27
C ARG A 79 20.64 0.14 31.07
N VAL A 80 21.63 0.89 30.57
CA VAL A 80 22.55 0.42 29.52
C VAL A 80 23.30 -0.81 30.06
N GLY A 81 23.06 -1.97 29.44
CA GLY A 81 23.55 -3.28 29.88
C GLY A 81 22.44 -4.31 30.17
N ASP A 82 21.18 -3.87 30.33
CA ASP A 82 20.03 -4.77 30.46
C ASP A 82 19.70 -5.40 29.09
N THR A 83 19.78 -6.73 28.99
CA THR A 83 19.38 -7.48 27.78
C THR A 83 17.86 -7.74 27.78
N SER A 84 17.15 -7.28 26.75
CA SER A 84 15.70 -7.53 26.57
C SER A 84 15.44 -8.90 25.95
N GLY A 85 14.45 -9.63 26.47
CA GLY A 85 14.00 -10.91 25.90
C GLY A 85 13.05 -10.73 24.70
N PRO A 86 12.90 -11.74 23.82
CA PRO A 86 11.94 -11.70 22.73
C PRO A 86 10.50 -11.63 23.27
N CYS A 87 9.69 -10.76 22.68
CA CYS A 87 8.28 -10.60 23.04
C CYS A 87 7.51 -11.87 22.66
N LEU A 88 7.11 -12.67 23.65
CA LEU A 88 6.20 -13.81 23.43
C LEU A 88 4.75 -13.28 23.39
N PRO A 89 3.95 -13.64 22.38
CA PRO A 89 2.55 -13.23 22.34
C PRO A 89 1.78 -13.90 23.49
N THR A 90 1.34 -13.10 24.45
CA THR A 90 0.36 -13.53 25.45
C THR A 90 -0.95 -13.85 24.75
N ALA A 91 -1.46 -15.07 24.95
CA ALA A 91 -2.78 -15.48 24.47
C ALA A 91 -3.88 -14.52 24.96
N PRO A 92 -4.90 -14.22 24.15
CA PRO A 92 -6.01 -13.38 24.58
C PRO A 92 -6.79 -14.06 25.72
N PRO A 93 -7.27 -13.30 26.72
CA PRO A 93 -8.09 -13.86 27.78
C PRO A 93 -9.42 -14.40 27.21
N PRO A 94 -9.98 -15.47 27.80
CA PRO A 94 -11.29 -15.98 27.39
C PRO A 94 -12.37 -14.91 27.62
N PRO A 95 -13.43 -14.85 26.79
CA PRO A 95 -14.48 -13.85 26.92
C PRO A 95 -15.14 -13.95 28.30
N GLY A 96 -14.90 -12.93 29.12
CA GLY A 96 -15.47 -12.78 30.45
C GLY A 96 -16.97 -12.59 30.37
N ARG A 97 -17.70 -13.50 31.04
CA ARG A 97 -19.11 -13.36 31.36
C ARG A 97 -19.32 -12.05 32.12
N SER A 98 -20.39 -11.34 31.73
CA SER A 98 -20.91 -10.16 32.40
C SER A 98 -21.09 -10.41 33.91
N TRP A 99 -20.31 -9.71 34.73
CA TRP A 99 -20.65 -9.52 36.14
C TRP A 99 -21.73 -8.43 36.25
N ARG A 100 -22.99 -8.82 36.01
CA ARG A 100 -24.12 -8.11 36.62
C ARG A 100 -24.09 -8.47 38.11
N ARG A 101 -23.94 -7.46 38.97
CA ARG A 101 -24.30 -7.56 40.39
C ARG A 101 -25.80 -7.87 40.47
N SER A 102 -26.15 -9.04 40.97
CA SER A 102 -27.49 -9.28 41.52
C SER A 102 -27.43 -9.08 43.03
N PRO A 103 -28.33 -8.28 43.64
CA PRO A 103 -28.59 -8.36 45.06
C PRO A 103 -29.40 -9.63 45.37
N ALA A 104 -29.29 -10.05 46.62
CA ALA A 104 -29.80 -11.28 47.20
C ALA A 104 -31.27 -11.59 46.91
N ALA A 105 -31.58 -12.88 46.77
CA ALA A 105 -32.91 -13.40 47.01
C ALA A 105 -32.81 -14.62 47.95
N ALA A 106 -33.54 -14.55 49.07
CA ALA A 106 -33.86 -15.65 49.97
C ALA A 106 -35.16 -16.35 49.46
N PRO A 107 -35.52 -17.55 49.95
CA PRO A 107 -36.05 -18.66 49.15
C PRO A 107 -37.59 -18.57 48.97
N THR A 108 -38.30 -19.43 48.24
CA THR A 108 -38.68 -20.78 48.70
C THR A 108 -39.54 -21.49 47.63
N THR A 109 -39.39 -22.83 47.56
CA THR A 109 -40.39 -23.89 47.27
C THR A 109 -40.89 -24.25 45.85
N TRP A 110 -40.62 -25.54 45.53
CA TRP A 110 -41.48 -26.61 44.97
C TRP A 110 -41.39 -27.05 43.49
N SER A 111 -40.72 -28.20 43.33
CA SER A 111 -41.27 -29.52 42.94
C SER A 111 -41.66 -29.90 41.49
N THR A 112 -41.23 -31.13 41.16
CA THR A 112 -41.73 -32.15 40.22
C THR A 112 -41.43 -32.11 38.71
N SER A 113 -40.62 -33.10 38.28
CA SER A 113 -40.43 -33.70 36.94
C SER A 113 -41.68 -34.50 36.45
N PRO A 114 -41.69 -35.31 35.35
CA PRO A 114 -40.70 -35.56 34.28
C PRO A 114 -41.26 -35.68 32.82
N SER A 115 -40.35 -36.05 31.90
CA SER A 115 -40.53 -36.86 30.67
C SER A 115 -40.83 -36.15 29.33
N SER A 116 -39.90 -36.28 28.37
CA SER A 116 -40.07 -36.97 27.06
C SER A 116 -38.87 -36.69 26.11
N ALA A 117 -38.25 -37.75 25.59
CA ALA A 117 -37.25 -37.76 24.49
C ALA A 117 -37.94 -37.65 23.10
N PRO A 118 -37.29 -37.72 21.91
CA PRO A 118 -35.88 -38.04 21.57
C PRO A 118 -35.20 -37.16 20.48
N ALA A 119 -33.93 -37.49 20.19
CA ALA A 119 -33.01 -36.91 19.20
C ALA A 119 -33.41 -37.19 17.72
N PRO A 120 -32.72 -36.62 16.70
CA PRO A 120 -31.43 -37.18 16.24
C PRO A 120 -30.43 -36.16 15.62
N GLY A 121 -29.23 -36.66 15.27
CA GLY A 121 -28.46 -36.15 14.15
C GLY A 121 -27.06 -35.64 14.51
N GLY A 122 -26.05 -36.47 14.28
CA GLY A 122 -24.67 -36.21 14.65
C GLY A 122 -23.87 -35.44 13.61
N TYR A 123 -22.66 -35.03 13.99
CA TYR A 123 -21.47 -35.03 13.14
C TYR A 123 -20.25 -35.01 14.07
N ARG A 124 -19.47 -36.12 14.05
CA ARG A 124 -18.17 -36.20 14.73
C ARG A 124 -17.17 -35.35 13.95
N ARG A 125 -16.37 -34.56 14.66
CA ARG A 125 -15.10 -34.01 14.16
C ARG A 125 -13.97 -34.78 14.82
N ASP A 126 -13.18 -35.46 14.00
CA ASP A 126 -11.94 -36.10 14.41
C ASP A 126 -10.91 -35.04 14.79
N VAL A 127 -10.33 -35.19 15.97
CA VAL A 127 -9.23 -34.38 16.50
C VAL A 127 -7.94 -35.14 16.18
N VAL A 128 -7.19 -34.66 15.18
CA VAL A 128 -5.83 -35.13 14.93
C VAL A 128 -4.88 -34.40 15.89
N ARG A 129 -4.36 -35.14 16.86
CA ARG A 129 -3.26 -34.76 17.75
C ARG A 129 -1.95 -34.74 16.93
N TRP A 130 -1.28 -33.60 16.84
CA TRP A 130 0.13 -33.52 16.44
C TRP A 130 0.99 -33.23 17.69
N GLY A 131 1.82 -34.20 18.06
CA GLY A 131 2.79 -34.09 19.14
C GLY A 131 4.07 -33.41 18.67
N TRP A 132 4.56 -32.48 19.48
CA TRP A 132 5.84 -31.81 19.28
C TRP A 132 6.96 -32.60 19.97
N GLY A 133 7.90 -33.15 19.20
CA GLY A 133 9.17 -33.68 19.70
C GLY A 133 10.28 -32.64 19.50
N ARG A 134 10.78 -32.07 20.60
CA ARG A 134 11.99 -31.24 20.63
C ARG A 134 13.22 -32.16 20.72
N GLY A 135 14.15 -32.01 19.77
CA GLY A 135 15.51 -32.53 19.86
C GLY A 135 16.48 -31.45 19.39
N VAL A 136 17.20 -30.84 20.33
CA VAL A 136 18.28 -29.88 20.08
C VAL A 136 19.60 -30.66 20.07
N LEU A 137 20.34 -30.59 18.97
CA LEU A 137 21.74 -31.05 18.90
C LEU A 137 22.61 -29.83 18.61
N VAL A 138 23.41 -29.47 19.61
CA VAL A 138 24.49 -28.48 19.53
C VAL A 138 25.72 -29.20 19.01
N ALA A 139 26.29 -28.76 17.89
CA ALA A 139 27.61 -29.19 17.43
C ALA A 139 28.52 -27.96 17.35
N GLY A 140 29.48 -27.91 18.28
CA GLY A 140 30.54 -26.91 18.32
C GLY A 140 31.58 -27.16 17.23
N VAL A 141 32.04 -26.07 16.63
CA VAL A 141 33.17 -26.05 15.69
C VAL A 141 34.46 -25.98 16.50
N ALA A 142 35.30 -27.02 16.41
CA ALA A 142 36.68 -26.99 16.86
C ALA A 142 37.60 -26.91 15.64
N VAL A 143 38.40 -25.84 15.60
CA VAL A 143 39.49 -25.63 14.64
C VAL A 143 40.69 -26.45 15.10
N GLY A 144 41.15 -27.37 14.26
CA GLY A 144 42.38 -28.16 14.49
C GLY A 144 43.22 -28.18 13.23
N VAL A 145 44.37 -27.50 13.27
CA VAL A 145 45.43 -27.55 12.25
C VAL A 145 46.28 -28.79 12.51
N ALA A 146 46.46 -29.66 11.52
CA ALA A 146 47.54 -30.65 11.51
C ALA A 146 47.93 -30.99 10.06
N ALA A 147 49.23 -30.93 9.79
CA ALA A 147 49.86 -31.08 8.49
C ALA A 147 50.33 -32.53 8.20
N CYS A 148 50.41 -32.83 6.90
CA CYS A 148 51.23 -33.79 6.15
C CYS A 148 51.32 -35.28 6.58
N GLY A 149 50.95 -36.15 5.63
CA GLY A 149 51.40 -37.54 5.51
C GLY A 149 50.94 -38.16 4.17
N VAL A 150 51.88 -38.58 3.34
CA VAL A 150 51.71 -39.23 2.01
C VAL A 150 51.53 -40.75 2.12
N ALA A 151 51.04 -41.36 1.02
CA ALA A 151 50.84 -42.80 0.69
C ALA A 151 49.37 -43.28 0.83
N ALA A 152 48.77 -44.09 -0.05
CA ALA A 152 49.17 -44.82 -1.26
C ALA A 152 47.92 -45.16 -2.10
N ASP A 153 48.16 -45.61 -3.34
CA ASP A 153 47.20 -46.02 -4.38
C ASP A 153 46.07 -46.97 -3.95
N GLY A 154 44.85 -46.64 -4.40
CA GLY A 154 43.71 -47.55 -4.50
C GLY A 154 42.67 -46.99 -5.46
N PRO A 155 42.04 -47.79 -6.34
CA PRO A 155 41.05 -47.30 -7.29
C PRO A 155 39.76 -46.93 -6.54
N GLY A 156 39.54 -45.64 -6.35
CA GLY A 156 38.31 -45.11 -5.77
C GLY A 156 37.12 -45.25 -6.72
N PRO A 157 35.90 -45.42 -6.20
CA PRO A 157 34.70 -45.51 -7.03
C PRO A 157 34.53 -44.23 -7.85
N SER A 158 34.21 -44.40 -9.13
CA SER A 158 33.92 -43.31 -10.06
C SER A 158 32.77 -42.47 -9.51
N VAL A 159 33.09 -41.34 -8.88
CA VAL A 159 32.10 -40.33 -8.54
C VAL A 159 31.73 -39.65 -9.85
N SER A 160 30.57 -39.99 -10.39
CA SER A 160 29.95 -39.22 -11.46
C SER A 160 29.74 -37.80 -10.95
N VAL A 161 30.61 -36.88 -11.38
CA VAL A 161 30.42 -35.46 -11.19
C VAL A 161 29.15 -35.12 -11.95
N ALA A 162 28.06 -34.89 -11.21
CA ALA A 162 26.86 -34.31 -11.80
C ALA A 162 27.28 -32.99 -12.43
N THR A 163 27.21 -32.93 -13.76
CA THR A 163 27.35 -31.69 -14.52
C THR A 163 26.46 -30.65 -13.87
N SER A 164 27.09 -29.58 -13.36
CA SER A 164 26.40 -28.42 -12.84
C SER A 164 25.35 -28.01 -13.87
N PRO A 165 24.07 -27.81 -13.50
CA PRO A 165 23.07 -27.36 -14.46
C PRO A 165 23.62 -26.11 -15.14
N ALA A 166 23.60 -26.11 -16.48
CA ALA A 166 24.04 -24.98 -17.27
C ALA A 166 23.37 -23.71 -16.70
N ALA A 167 24.18 -22.69 -16.39
CA ALA A 167 23.66 -21.41 -15.97
C ALA A 167 22.63 -20.96 -17.01
N VAL A 168 21.39 -20.78 -16.57
CA VAL A 168 20.36 -20.18 -17.43
C VAL A 168 20.94 -18.84 -17.89
N PRO A 169 21.04 -18.58 -19.20
CA PRO A 169 21.60 -17.31 -19.68
C PRO A 169 20.79 -16.18 -19.05
N THR A 170 21.48 -15.27 -18.37
CA THR A 170 20.88 -14.00 -17.95
C THR A 170 20.33 -13.34 -19.21
N PRO A 171 19.05 -12.93 -19.23
CA PRO A 171 18.48 -12.28 -20.41
C PRO A 171 19.37 -11.09 -20.78
N GLU A 172 19.73 -11.02 -22.05
CA GLU A 172 20.52 -9.91 -22.59
C GLU A 172 19.74 -8.60 -22.40
N VAL A 173 20.44 -7.54 -21.98
CA VAL A 173 19.84 -6.21 -21.83
C VAL A 173 19.56 -5.66 -23.22
N PRO A 174 18.29 -5.42 -23.62
CA PRO A 174 18.00 -4.88 -24.93
C PRO A 174 18.44 -3.41 -25.01
N ALA A 175 18.80 -2.96 -26.21
CA ALA A 175 19.05 -1.55 -26.44
C ALA A 175 17.73 -0.75 -26.30
N ALA A 176 17.77 0.46 -25.73
CA ALA A 176 16.55 1.29 -25.62
C ALA A 176 15.88 1.58 -26.97
N GLY A 177 16.63 1.57 -28.08
CA GLY A 177 16.07 1.64 -29.44
C GLY A 177 15.07 0.52 -29.71
N GLU A 178 15.46 -0.71 -29.41
CA GLU A 178 14.62 -1.90 -29.58
C GLU A 178 13.38 -1.85 -28.68
N VAL A 179 13.55 -1.44 -27.42
CA VAL A 179 12.41 -1.29 -26.49
C VAL A 179 11.37 -0.31 -27.02
N ARG A 180 11.81 0.80 -27.62
CA ARG A 180 10.92 1.80 -28.23
C ARG A 180 10.25 1.31 -29.50
N ASP A 181 11.01 0.63 -30.36
CA ASP A 181 10.55 0.28 -31.71
C ASP A 181 9.59 -0.93 -31.68
N SER A 182 9.76 -1.85 -30.71
CA SER A 182 8.99 -3.10 -30.62
C SER A 182 8.11 -3.21 -29.36
N GLY A 183 8.23 -2.28 -28.41
CA GLY A 183 7.49 -2.31 -27.15
C GLY A 183 6.07 -1.75 -27.23
N VAL A 184 5.28 -2.05 -26.20
CA VAL A 184 3.94 -1.48 -25.99
C VAL A 184 4.09 -0.03 -25.49
N PRO A 185 3.44 0.98 -26.12
CA PRO A 185 3.54 2.36 -25.66
C PRO A 185 3.03 2.56 -24.24
N LEU A 186 3.80 3.28 -23.41
CA LEU A 186 3.41 3.69 -22.06
C LEU A 186 2.64 5.02 -22.11
N GLY A 187 1.46 5.01 -22.73
CA GLY A 187 0.71 6.24 -23.01
C GLY A 187 1.27 7.02 -24.20
N THR A 188 0.88 8.29 -24.35
CA THR A 188 1.14 9.07 -25.57
C THR A 188 2.57 9.57 -25.72
N ALA A 189 3.33 9.69 -24.63
CA ALA A 189 4.67 10.29 -24.66
C ALA A 189 5.68 9.70 -23.65
N ALA A 190 5.30 8.76 -22.77
CA ALA A 190 6.20 8.32 -21.70
C ALA A 190 7.27 7.30 -22.11
N GLY A 191 7.22 6.81 -23.36
CA GLY A 191 8.12 5.77 -23.85
C GLY A 191 7.38 4.45 -24.11
N ALA A 192 8.07 3.33 -23.93
CA ALA A 192 7.55 2.00 -24.27
C ALA A 192 7.99 0.94 -23.26
N LEU A 193 7.25 -0.18 -23.25
CA LEU A 193 7.48 -1.36 -22.43
C LEU A 193 7.55 -2.61 -23.33
N LEU A 194 8.73 -3.21 -23.43
CA LEU A 194 9.00 -4.42 -24.22
C LEU A 194 8.89 -5.67 -23.32
N PRO A 195 7.99 -6.62 -23.62
CA PRO A 195 7.99 -7.92 -22.94
C PRO A 195 9.32 -8.66 -23.16
N ALA A 196 9.88 -9.25 -22.11
CA ALA A 196 11.19 -9.91 -22.17
C ALA A 196 11.17 -11.28 -22.88
N ALA A 197 9.99 -11.85 -23.10
CA ALA A 197 9.77 -13.09 -23.84
C ALA A 197 8.33 -13.18 -24.35
N ASP A 198 8.08 -14.01 -25.37
CA ASP A 198 6.75 -14.20 -25.98
C ASP A 198 5.69 -14.69 -24.98
N ALA A 199 6.11 -15.40 -23.94
CA ALA A 199 5.21 -15.88 -22.88
C ALA A 199 4.75 -14.76 -21.93
N VAL A 200 5.39 -13.58 -21.96
CA VAL A 200 5.02 -12.45 -21.11
C VAL A 200 3.87 -11.67 -21.74
N GLN A 201 2.82 -11.46 -20.96
CA GLN A 201 1.66 -10.68 -21.34
C GLN A 201 1.70 -9.31 -20.65
N VAL A 202 1.48 -8.25 -21.41
CA VAL A 202 1.43 -6.87 -20.93
C VAL A 202 0.03 -6.31 -21.15
N ASP A 203 -0.61 -5.87 -20.08
CA ASP A 203 -1.88 -5.15 -20.09
C ASP A 203 -1.65 -3.71 -19.63
N VAL A 204 -1.90 -2.75 -20.52
CA VAL A 204 -1.84 -1.31 -20.26
C VAL A 204 -3.23 -0.74 -20.49
N PRO A 205 -4.07 -0.65 -19.45
CA PRO A 205 -5.39 -0.05 -19.57
C PRO A 205 -5.30 1.42 -19.97
N ALA A 206 -6.39 1.94 -20.56
CA ALA A 206 -6.52 3.37 -20.80
C ALA A 206 -6.42 4.15 -19.48
N PRO A 207 -5.72 5.31 -19.47
CA PRO A 207 -5.51 6.05 -18.24
C PRO A 207 -6.83 6.62 -17.69
N ALA A 208 -7.00 6.51 -16.38
CA ALA A 208 -8.04 7.17 -15.60
C ALA A 208 -7.37 8.19 -14.67
N GLU A 209 -7.87 9.42 -14.64
CA GLU A 209 -7.31 10.52 -13.82
C GLU A 209 -5.79 10.70 -13.99
N GLY A 210 -5.29 10.52 -15.22
CA GLY A 210 -3.87 10.73 -15.54
C GLY A 210 -2.95 9.55 -15.24
N ALA A 211 -3.47 8.40 -14.83
CA ALA A 211 -2.67 7.21 -14.56
C ALA A 211 -3.33 5.91 -15.04
N SER A 212 -2.50 4.89 -15.28
CA SER A 212 -2.92 3.52 -15.60
C SER A 212 -2.27 2.54 -14.62
N THR A 213 -3.03 1.52 -14.19
CA THR A 213 -2.43 0.37 -13.50
C THR A 213 -1.99 -0.65 -14.55
N VAL A 214 -0.70 -0.71 -14.83
CA VAL A 214 -0.11 -1.66 -15.77
C VAL A 214 0.05 -3.01 -15.09
N THR A 215 -0.29 -4.09 -15.78
CA THR A 215 -0.08 -5.45 -15.30
C THR A 215 0.75 -6.24 -16.30
N VAL A 216 1.81 -6.88 -15.82
CA VAL A 216 2.71 -7.72 -16.61
C VAL A 216 2.71 -9.12 -16.01
N THR A 217 2.40 -10.14 -16.81
CA THR A 217 2.28 -11.53 -16.33
C THR A 217 3.25 -12.44 -17.07
N GLY A 218 4.04 -13.22 -16.35
CA GLY A 218 5.00 -14.14 -16.97
C GLY A 218 5.70 -15.09 -16.00
N PRO A 219 6.71 -15.84 -16.49
CA PRO A 219 7.56 -16.67 -15.65
C PRO A 219 8.45 -15.83 -14.73
N ALA A 220 9.04 -16.45 -13.70
CA ALA A 220 9.96 -15.74 -12.81
C ALA A 220 11.20 -15.25 -13.57
N GLY A 221 11.61 -14.00 -13.32
CA GLY A 221 12.76 -13.37 -13.97
C GLY A 221 12.46 -11.91 -14.35
N VAL A 222 13.14 -11.43 -15.40
CA VAL A 222 12.80 -10.16 -16.03
C VAL A 222 11.52 -10.37 -16.84
N LEU A 223 10.46 -9.65 -16.49
CA LEU A 223 9.19 -9.70 -17.21
C LEU A 223 9.20 -8.74 -18.40
N ALA A 224 9.68 -7.51 -18.21
CA ALA A 224 9.65 -6.50 -19.25
C ALA A 224 10.76 -5.46 -19.06
N TRP A 225 11.03 -4.73 -20.14
CA TRP A 225 11.99 -3.62 -20.19
C TRP A 225 11.26 -2.34 -20.56
N ALA A 226 11.38 -1.29 -19.77
CA ALA A 226 10.86 0.03 -20.11
C ALA A 226 11.99 0.96 -20.56
N ALA A 227 11.70 1.80 -21.55
CA ALA A 227 12.60 2.83 -22.04
C ALA A 227 11.85 4.15 -22.24
N PRO A 228 12.44 5.30 -21.86
CA PRO A 228 11.89 6.62 -22.19
C PRO A 228 12.03 6.90 -23.70
N PRO A 229 11.44 8.00 -24.22
CA PRO A 229 11.67 8.46 -25.59
C PRO A 229 13.15 8.69 -25.92
N ARG A 230 13.47 8.89 -27.21
CA ARG A 230 14.85 9.14 -27.65
C ARG A 230 15.47 10.33 -26.90
N GLY A 231 16.67 10.10 -26.36
CA GLY A 231 17.41 11.08 -25.55
C GLY A 231 16.95 11.18 -24.09
N GLY A 232 15.84 10.54 -23.70
CA GLY A 232 15.35 10.55 -22.34
C GLY A 232 16.18 9.73 -21.36
N THR A 233 15.94 9.97 -20.07
CA THR A 233 16.67 9.32 -18.97
C THR A 233 15.72 8.62 -17.99
N VAL A 234 16.27 7.65 -17.26
CA VAL A 234 15.58 6.90 -16.20
C VAL A 234 16.22 7.25 -14.86
N GLU A 235 15.40 7.52 -13.85
CA GLU A 235 15.87 7.87 -12.50
C GLU A 235 15.14 7.03 -11.45
N SER A 236 15.86 6.16 -10.74
CA SER A 236 15.30 5.37 -9.63
C SER A 236 15.24 6.19 -8.34
N GLN A 237 14.12 6.10 -7.64
CA GLN A 237 13.89 6.72 -6.34
C GLN A 237 14.15 5.72 -5.21
N VAL A 238 14.42 6.24 -4.00
CA VAL A 238 14.78 5.42 -2.83
C VAL A 238 13.65 4.51 -2.33
N ASP A 239 12.41 4.80 -2.70
CA ASP A 239 11.24 3.97 -2.40
C ASP A 239 10.96 2.90 -3.46
N GLY A 240 11.86 2.76 -4.44
CA GLY A 240 11.75 1.80 -5.53
C GLY A 240 10.81 2.24 -6.65
N SER A 241 10.34 3.49 -6.67
CA SER A 241 9.68 4.10 -7.82
C SER A 241 10.69 4.63 -8.85
N VAL A 242 10.24 4.93 -10.07
CA VAL A 242 11.09 5.38 -11.18
C VAL A 242 10.47 6.59 -11.87
N VAL A 243 11.29 7.58 -12.21
CA VAL A 243 10.91 8.73 -13.02
C VAL A 243 11.49 8.56 -14.43
N LEU A 244 10.64 8.75 -15.44
CA LEU A 244 11.05 8.80 -16.85
C LEU A 244 11.08 10.27 -17.29
N ARG A 245 12.19 10.71 -17.86
CA ARG A 245 12.38 12.08 -18.36
C ARG A 245 12.59 12.11 -19.86
N ASP A 246 12.27 13.23 -20.50
CA ASP A 246 12.64 13.50 -21.89
C ASP A 246 14.12 13.94 -22.01
N ALA A 247 14.52 14.27 -23.24
CA ALA A 247 15.88 14.71 -23.55
C ALA A 247 16.26 16.06 -22.92
N ASP A 248 15.27 16.88 -22.58
CA ASP A 248 15.47 18.19 -21.93
C ASP A 248 15.41 18.06 -20.38
N GLY A 249 15.17 16.85 -19.87
CA GLY A 249 15.10 16.56 -18.44
C GLY A 249 13.70 16.76 -17.83
N ALA A 250 12.68 17.08 -18.62
CA ALA A 250 11.31 17.22 -18.14
C ALA A 250 10.71 15.86 -17.78
N VAL A 251 9.94 15.81 -16.69
CA VAL A 251 9.30 14.57 -16.23
C VAL A 251 8.15 14.20 -17.17
N LEU A 252 8.24 13.02 -17.77
CA LEU A 252 7.22 12.46 -18.66
C LEU A 252 6.26 11.51 -17.92
N ALA A 253 6.82 10.68 -17.04
CA ALA A 253 6.03 9.72 -16.28
C ALA A 253 6.69 9.32 -14.96
N ALA A 254 5.83 8.86 -14.05
CA ALA A 254 6.20 8.23 -12.80
C ALA A 254 5.72 6.77 -12.81
N LEU A 255 6.63 5.85 -12.53
CA LEU A 255 6.34 4.44 -12.31
C LEU A 255 6.40 4.18 -10.80
N ALA A 256 5.29 3.79 -10.18
CA ALA A 256 5.32 3.35 -8.80
C ALA A 256 6.19 2.09 -8.64
N ALA A 257 6.62 1.82 -7.41
CA ALA A 257 7.26 0.54 -7.10
C ALA A 257 6.30 -0.61 -7.48
N PRO A 258 6.78 -1.64 -8.20
CA PRO A 258 5.91 -2.69 -8.69
C PRO A 258 5.58 -3.63 -7.54
N THR A 259 4.38 -4.21 -7.61
CA THR A 259 3.88 -5.18 -6.65
C THR A 259 3.66 -6.51 -7.35
N ALA A 260 4.01 -7.62 -6.71
CA ALA A 260 3.72 -8.94 -7.24
C ALA A 260 2.40 -9.48 -6.66
N ALA A 261 1.70 -10.29 -7.43
CA ALA A 261 0.55 -11.04 -6.93
C ALA A 261 0.97 -12.03 -5.83
N GLY A 262 0.16 -12.12 -4.76
CA GLY A 262 0.40 -13.04 -3.65
C GLY A 262 1.61 -12.64 -2.78
N ALA A 263 2.43 -13.63 -2.40
CA ALA A 263 3.62 -13.43 -1.56
C ALA A 263 4.91 -13.21 -2.36
N GLY A 264 4.80 -12.95 -3.67
CA GLY A 264 5.94 -12.70 -4.54
C GLY A 264 6.62 -11.35 -4.26
N ARG A 265 7.75 -11.13 -4.93
CA ARG A 265 8.43 -9.83 -4.99
C ARG A 265 8.48 -9.35 -6.42
N ALA A 266 8.39 -8.03 -6.59
CA ALA A 266 8.67 -7.35 -7.84
C ALA A 266 9.52 -6.11 -7.55
N SER A 267 10.39 -5.73 -8.47
CA SER A 267 11.24 -4.55 -8.34
C SER A 267 11.65 -4.01 -9.72
N TRP A 268 11.96 -2.72 -9.76
CA TRP A 268 12.67 -2.11 -10.87
C TRP A 268 14.18 -2.29 -10.72
N ARG A 269 14.88 -2.59 -11.82
CA ARG A 269 16.34 -2.54 -11.92
C ARG A 269 16.74 -1.68 -13.10
N VAL A 270 17.41 -0.56 -12.84
CA VAL A 270 17.89 0.36 -13.89
C VAL A 270 19.16 -0.20 -14.53
N GLU A 271 19.18 -0.28 -15.85
CA GLU A 271 20.28 -0.79 -16.67
C GLU A 271 20.57 0.22 -17.78
N GLY A 272 21.44 1.20 -17.52
CA GLY A 272 21.74 2.25 -18.49
C GLY A 272 20.53 3.13 -18.79
N ASP A 273 20.06 3.11 -20.04
CA ASP A 273 18.92 3.89 -20.54
C ASP A 273 17.58 3.13 -20.51
N VAL A 274 17.57 1.91 -19.97
CA VAL A 274 16.37 1.09 -19.78
C VAL A 274 16.19 0.68 -18.32
N VAL A 275 14.98 0.21 -17.98
CA VAL A 275 14.67 -0.36 -16.66
C VAL A 275 13.97 -1.71 -16.80
N ALA A 276 14.50 -2.72 -16.13
CA ALA A 276 13.92 -4.05 -16.05
C ALA A 276 12.86 -4.12 -14.95
N LEU A 277 11.71 -4.74 -15.25
CA LEU A 277 10.76 -5.24 -14.28
C LEU A 277 11.15 -6.66 -13.88
N ASP A 278 11.80 -6.83 -12.73
CA ASP A 278 12.05 -8.14 -12.15
C ASP A 278 10.87 -8.59 -11.31
N ALA A 279 10.40 -9.82 -11.47
CA ALA A 279 9.36 -10.39 -10.62
C ALA A 279 9.46 -11.91 -10.48
N GLY A 280 8.81 -12.45 -9.44
CA GLY A 280 8.49 -13.87 -9.37
C GLY A 280 7.49 -14.30 -10.45
N SER A 281 7.24 -15.60 -10.57
CA SER A 281 6.24 -16.12 -11.52
C SER A 281 4.85 -15.59 -11.19
N GLY A 282 4.11 -15.15 -12.20
CA GLY A 282 2.76 -14.62 -12.07
C GLY A 282 2.67 -13.17 -12.54
N ALA A 283 1.70 -12.44 -11.98
CA ALA A 283 1.45 -11.05 -12.32
C ALA A 283 2.25 -10.09 -11.43
N ALA A 284 2.87 -9.08 -12.04
CA ALA A 284 3.37 -7.89 -11.39
C ALA A 284 2.59 -6.67 -11.89
N SER A 285 2.22 -5.77 -10.99
CA SER A 285 1.46 -4.56 -11.32
C SER A 285 2.11 -3.31 -10.75
N PHE A 286 2.02 -2.20 -11.47
CA PHE A 286 2.50 -0.90 -11.04
C PHE A 286 1.62 0.22 -11.59
N VAL A 287 1.64 1.37 -10.93
CA VAL A 287 0.97 2.58 -11.43
C VAL A 287 1.92 3.31 -12.38
N LEU A 288 1.46 3.55 -13.61
CA LEU A 288 2.05 4.48 -14.58
C LEU A 288 1.27 5.80 -14.50
N GLY A 289 1.86 6.82 -13.91
CA GLY A 289 1.29 8.16 -13.84
C GLY A 289 1.92 9.10 -14.87
N THR A 290 1.08 9.85 -15.60
CA THR A 290 1.51 10.81 -16.65
C THR A 290 0.91 12.21 -16.45
N THR A 291 -0.22 12.33 -15.77
CA THR A 291 -0.80 13.62 -15.37
C THR A 291 -0.96 13.65 -13.87
N ALA A 292 -0.07 14.39 -13.20
CA ALA A 292 0.02 14.50 -11.75
C ALA A 292 -0.73 15.72 -11.21
N LEU A 293 -0.83 16.80 -12.01
CA LEU A 293 -1.53 18.03 -11.68
C LEU A 293 -2.93 18.05 -12.30
N VAL A 294 -3.98 18.21 -11.49
CA VAL A 294 -5.35 18.43 -11.98
C VAL A 294 -5.61 19.91 -12.19
N SER A 295 -5.26 20.74 -11.21
CA SER A 295 -5.34 22.21 -11.34
C SER A 295 -4.41 22.93 -10.38
N ALA A 296 -4.06 24.16 -10.74
CA ALA A 296 -3.37 25.13 -9.89
C ALA A 296 -4.04 26.48 -10.09
N THR A 297 -4.58 27.08 -9.02
CA THR A 297 -5.36 28.32 -9.12
C THR A 297 -4.95 29.31 -8.04
N TRP A 298 -4.52 30.49 -8.45
CA TRP A 298 -4.22 31.59 -7.53
C TRP A 298 -5.47 32.17 -6.89
N GLY A 299 -5.36 32.54 -5.62
CA GLY A 299 -6.39 33.21 -4.84
C GLY A 299 -5.82 33.75 -3.53
N GLU A 300 -6.68 33.87 -2.53
CA GLU A 300 -6.32 34.32 -1.18
C GLU A 300 -6.66 33.22 -0.17
N ALA A 301 -5.70 32.88 0.69
CA ALA A 301 -5.88 31.96 1.81
C ALA A 301 -4.98 32.37 2.97
N GLU A 302 -5.42 32.10 4.20
CA GLU A 302 -4.62 32.33 5.43
C GLU A 302 -4.02 33.75 5.57
N GLY A 303 -4.67 34.75 4.95
CA GLY A 303 -4.28 36.15 5.07
C GLY A 303 -3.38 36.69 3.96
N GLY A 304 -3.13 35.92 2.90
CA GLY A 304 -2.42 36.43 1.73
C GLY A 304 -2.60 35.58 0.47
N ARG A 305 -1.86 35.97 -0.57
CA ARG A 305 -1.85 35.28 -1.87
C ARG A 305 -1.48 33.81 -1.68
N SER A 306 -2.26 32.91 -2.27
CA SER A 306 -2.05 31.46 -2.15
C SER A 306 -2.40 30.76 -3.46
N LEU A 307 -1.63 29.73 -3.80
CA LEU A 307 -1.85 28.85 -4.93
C LEU A 307 -2.55 27.58 -4.45
N ALA A 308 -3.82 27.41 -4.80
CA ALA A 308 -4.57 26.19 -4.52
C ALA A 308 -4.21 25.11 -5.56
N VAL A 309 -3.46 24.11 -5.13
CA VAL A 309 -3.02 22.98 -5.97
C VAL A 309 -3.92 21.78 -5.73
N VAL A 310 -4.49 21.23 -6.80
CA VAL A 310 -5.24 19.96 -6.78
C VAL A 310 -4.42 18.89 -7.49
N PRO A 311 -3.80 17.95 -6.74
CA PRO A 311 -3.11 16.82 -7.33
C PRO A 311 -4.10 15.73 -7.80
N ALA A 312 -3.66 14.94 -8.77
CA ALA A 312 -4.37 13.75 -9.21
C ALA A 312 -4.44 12.70 -8.09
N GLY A 313 -5.47 11.85 -8.10
CA GLY A 313 -5.72 10.88 -7.02
C GLY A 313 -4.54 9.95 -6.77
N TRP A 314 -3.86 9.49 -7.82
CA TRP A 314 -2.71 8.59 -7.74
C TRP A 314 -1.45 9.22 -7.11
N VAL A 315 -1.38 10.55 -7.01
CA VAL A 315 -0.29 11.27 -6.36
C VAL A 315 -0.52 11.37 -4.85
N ARG A 316 -1.77 11.35 -4.39
CA ARG A 316 -2.11 11.45 -2.97
C ARG A 316 -1.68 10.18 -2.23
N GLY A 317 -0.63 10.30 -1.41
CA GLY A 317 0.01 9.12 -0.80
C GLY A 317 0.76 8.23 -1.81
N GLY A 318 1.03 8.76 -3.01
CA GLY A 318 1.84 8.10 -4.03
C GLY A 318 3.34 8.10 -3.69
N ALA A 319 4.09 7.34 -4.47
CA ALA A 319 5.54 7.21 -4.36
C ALA A 319 6.29 8.54 -4.65
N LEU A 320 7.59 8.60 -4.34
CA LEU A 320 8.45 9.75 -4.61
C LEU A 320 8.40 10.17 -6.08
N ALA A 321 8.40 9.23 -7.02
CA ALA A 321 8.25 9.55 -8.44
C ALA A 321 6.94 10.30 -8.75
N ALA A 322 5.85 10.02 -8.03
CA ALA A 322 4.58 10.72 -8.19
C ALA A 322 4.66 12.18 -7.74
N GLN A 323 5.39 12.43 -6.66
CA GLN A 323 5.62 13.77 -6.12
C GLN A 323 6.55 14.58 -7.03
N GLU A 324 7.59 13.96 -7.59
CA GLU A 324 8.46 14.58 -8.60
C GLU A 324 7.66 14.96 -9.86
N ALA A 325 6.75 14.09 -10.33
CA ALA A 325 5.87 14.40 -11.45
C ALA A 325 4.93 15.59 -11.14
N LEU A 326 4.38 15.66 -9.92
CA LEU A 326 3.55 16.80 -9.50
C LEU A 326 4.36 18.08 -9.43
N ALA A 327 5.53 18.07 -8.79
CA ALA A 327 6.40 19.23 -8.67
C ALA A 327 6.83 19.76 -10.05
N ALA A 328 7.19 18.87 -10.98
CA ALA A 328 7.58 19.25 -12.33
C ALA A 328 6.40 19.86 -13.12
N GLN A 329 5.22 19.24 -13.08
CA GLN A 329 4.04 19.77 -13.78
C GLN A 329 3.55 21.08 -13.17
N LEU A 330 3.62 21.22 -11.85
CA LEU A 330 3.29 22.46 -11.16
C LEU A 330 4.28 23.57 -11.51
N ALA A 331 5.59 23.31 -11.52
CA ALA A 331 6.59 24.30 -11.92
C ALA A 331 6.45 24.71 -13.39
N ALA A 332 6.02 23.79 -14.27
CA ALA A 332 5.75 24.10 -15.66
C ALA A 332 4.50 24.99 -15.83
N ALA A 333 3.44 24.73 -15.05
CA ALA A 333 2.21 25.52 -15.08
C ALA A 333 2.36 26.87 -14.38
N GLU A 334 3.06 26.89 -13.24
CA GLU A 334 3.22 28.02 -12.33
C GLU A 334 4.68 28.13 -11.87
N PRO A 335 5.56 28.81 -12.64
CA PRO A 335 7.00 28.84 -12.36
C PRO A 335 7.39 29.34 -10.96
N GLU A 336 6.59 30.21 -10.34
CA GLU A 336 6.81 30.70 -8.96
C GLU A 336 6.75 29.56 -7.92
N ALA A 337 5.96 28.51 -8.19
CA ALA A 337 5.84 27.34 -7.32
C ALA A 337 7.12 26.48 -7.27
N ALA A 338 8.10 26.74 -8.14
CA ALA A 338 9.41 26.08 -8.12
C ALA A 338 10.34 26.59 -7.00
N SER A 339 9.96 27.67 -6.30
CA SER A 339 10.71 28.19 -5.15
C SER A 339 10.90 27.13 -4.06
N ALA A 340 11.99 27.25 -3.29
CA ALA A 340 12.33 26.27 -2.25
C ALA A 340 11.20 26.15 -1.19
N SER A 341 10.69 27.27 -0.70
CA SER A 341 9.58 27.32 0.25
C SER A 341 8.30 26.66 -0.30
N MET A 342 7.85 27.01 -1.52
CA MET A 342 6.62 26.42 -2.07
C MET A 342 6.77 24.93 -2.38
N ARG A 343 7.96 24.47 -2.83
CA ARG A 343 8.24 23.03 -2.98
C ARG A 343 8.22 22.32 -1.62
N ALA A 344 8.79 22.90 -0.58
CA ALA A 344 8.76 22.32 0.76
C ALA A 344 7.32 22.24 1.32
N GLN A 345 6.50 23.26 1.09
CA GLN A 345 5.07 23.23 1.41
C GLN A 345 4.32 22.12 0.66
N LEU A 346 4.57 21.98 -0.66
CA LEU A 346 3.96 20.93 -1.49
C LEU A 346 4.26 19.54 -0.93
N TRP A 347 5.53 19.27 -0.63
CA TRP A 347 5.96 18.01 0.00
C TRP A 347 5.33 17.81 1.39
N CYS A 348 5.22 18.87 2.18
CA CYS A 348 4.60 18.80 3.50
C CYS A 348 3.12 18.42 3.40
N HIS A 349 2.35 18.98 2.46
CA HIS A 349 0.96 18.59 2.26
C HIS A 349 0.83 17.16 1.74
N ALA A 350 1.71 16.73 0.84
CA ALA A 350 1.71 15.35 0.35
C ALA A 350 1.89 14.32 1.47
N LEU A 351 2.73 14.63 2.47
CA LEU A 351 3.02 13.75 3.61
C LEU A 351 1.99 13.88 4.74
N GLY A 352 1.62 15.12 5.10
CA GLY A 352 0.85 15.43 6.30
C GLY A 352 -0.65 15.61 6.06
N ALA A 353 -1.07 15.88 4.82
CA ALA A 353 -2.44 16.20 4.48
C ALA A 353 -2.90 15.70 3.09
N PRO A 354 -2.62 14.44 2.70
CA PRO A 354 -2.89 13.95 1.35
C PRO A 354 -4.38 13.96 0.98
N GLU A 355 -5.27 13.87 1.97
CA GLU A 355 -6.72 13.80 1.82
C GLU A 355 -7.40 15.18 1.65
N LYS A 356 -6.67 16.30 1.74
CA LYS A 356 -7.26 17.63 1.52
C LYS A 356 -7.60 17.83 0.05
N ASP A 357 -8.79 18.35 -0.26
CA ASP A 357 -9.22 18.60 -1.64
C ASP A 357 -8.20 19.44 -2.43
N ALA A 358 -7.65 20.49 -1.80
CA ALA A 358 -6.58 21.32 -2.35
C ALA A 358 -5.46 21.54 -1.31
N TRP A 359 -4.25 21.74 -1.82
CA TRP A 359 -3.06 22.10 -1.07
C TRP A 359 -2.70 23.55 -1.38
N ASN A 360 -2.81 24.41 -0.37
CA ASN A 360 -2.52 25.82 -0.50
C ASN A 360 -1.01 26.02 -0.34
N LEU A 361 -0.38 26.64 -1.34
CA LEU A 361 1.03 27.02 -1.33
C LEU A 361 1.15 28.53 -1.32
N GLU A 362 1.82 29.07 -0.32
CA GLU A 362 1.94 30.50 -0.10
C GLU A 362 3.36 30.98 -0.35
N PRO A 363 3.60 31.88 -1.32
CA PRO A 363 4.93 32.38 -1.63
C PRO A 363 5.53 33.26 -0.53
N TRP A 364 4.69 33.74 0.40
CA TRP A 364 5.09 34.59 1.52
C TRP A 364 5.48 33.81 2.78
N ARG A 365 5.35 32.47 2.78
CA ARG A 365 5.85 31.63 3.88
C ARG A 365 7.37 31.61 3.86
N PRO A 366 8.03 31.75 5.01
CA PRO A 366 9.48 31.73 5.06
C PRO A 366 10.04 30.38 4.60
N ASP A 367 11.24 30.43 4.04
CA ASP A 367 12.00 29.23 3.69
C ASP A 367 12.63 28.65 4.96
N VAL A 368 12.17 27.46 5.34
CA VAL A 368 12.64 26.73 6.53
C VAL A 368 13.04 25.31 6.13
N ASP A 369 13.86 24.65 6.96
CA ASP A 369 14.22 23.26 6.69
C ASP A 369 12.99 22.32 6.76
N THR A 370 13.12 21.15 6.15
CA THR A 370 12.01 20.18 6.04
C THR A 370 11.46 19.74 7.39
N VAL A 371 12.30 19.60 8.43
CA VAL A 371 11.85 19.18 9.76
C VAL A 371 11.00 20.29 10.39
N THR A 372 11.44 21.54 10.27
CA THR A 372 10.68 22.71 10.73
C THR A 372 9.36 22.88 9.97
N MET A 373 9.35 22.71 8.65
CA MET A 373 8.13 22.73 7.82
C MET A 373 7.09 21.70 8.30
N LEU A 374 7.53 20.47 8.61
CA LEU A 374 6.67 19.41 9.12
C LEU A 374 6.21 19.69 10.56
N ALA A 375 7.10 20.18 11.43
CA ALA A 375 6.81 20.48 12.83
C ALA A 375 5.76 21.59 12.97
N THR A 376 5.79 22.56 12.07
CA THR A 376 4.82 23.68 11.98
C THR A 376 3.56 23.32 11.19
N ARG A 377 3.37 22.04 10.83
CA ARG A 377 2.20 21.52 10.10
C ARG A 377 1.98 22.25 8.77
N CYS A 378 3.06 22.46 8.03
CA CYS A 378 3.10 23.10 6.71
C CYS A 378 2.82 24.60 6.69
N ASN A 379 2.67 25.25 7.85
CA ASN A 379 2.35 26.67 7.97
C ASN A 379 3.41 27.41 8.82
N PRO A 380 4.69 27.43 8.43
CA PRO A 380 5.71 28.16 9.17
C PRO A 380 5.44 29.68 9.14
N THR A 381 6.01 30.35 10.13
CA THR A 381 5.96 31.81 10.30
C THR A 381 7.37 32.37 10.41
N ASP A 382 7.55 33.68 10.28
CA ASP A 382 8.87 34.32 10.36
C ASP A 382 9.61 34.04 11.68
N ALA A 383 8.91 33.62 12.74
CA ALA A 383 9.52 33.23 14.01
C ALA A 383 10.17 31.83 13.98
N ASP A 384 9.88 31.02 12.94
CA ASP A 384 10.38 29.66 12.77
C ASP A 384 11.60 29.58 11.83
N ALA A 385 11.97 30.68 11.18
CA ALA A 385 13.10 30.83 10.26
C ALA A 385 14.34 31.38 10.97
#